data_AF-P53040-F1
#
_entry.id   AF-P53040-F1
#
_cell.length_a   1.000
_cell.length_b   1.000
_cell.length_c   1.000
_cell.angle_alpha   90.00
_cell.angle_beta   90.00
_cell.angle_gamma   90.00
#
_symmetry.space_group_name_H-M   'P 1'
#
loop_
_entity.id
_entity.type
_entity.pdbx_description
1 polymer ?
#
loop_
_entity_poly.entity_id
_entity_poly.type
_entity_poly.pdbx_seq_one_letter_code
_entity_poly.pdbx_strand_id
1 'polypeptide(L)'
;MSTQQQSYTIWSPQDTVKDVAESLGLENINDDVLKALAMDVEYRILEIIEQAVKFKRHSKRDVLTTDDVSKALRVLNVEPLYGYYDGSEVNKAVSFSKVNTSGGQSVYYLDEEEVDFDRLINEPLPQVPRLPTFTTHWLAVEGVQPAIIQNPNLNDIRVSQPPFIRGAIVTALNDNSLQTPVTSTTASASVTDTGASQHLSNVKPGQNTEVKPLVKHVLSKELQIYFNKVISTLTAKSQADEAAQHMKQAALTSLRTDSGLHQLVPYFIQFIAEQITQNLSDLQLLTTILEMIYSLLSNTSIFLDPYIHSLMPSILTLLLAKKLGGSPKDDSPQEIHEFLERTNALRDFAASLLDYVLKKFPQAYKSLKPRVTRTLLKTFLDINRVFGTYYGCLKGVSVLEGESIRFFLGNLNNWARLVFNESGITLDNIEEHLNDDSNPTRTKFTKEETQILVDTVISALLVLKKDLPDLYEGKGEKVTDEDKEKLLERCGVTIGFHILKRDDAKELISAIFFGE
;
A
#
# COMPACT_ATOMS: atom_id res chain seq x y z
N MET A 1 -67.72 13.41 -43.12
CA MET A 1 -66.43 14.12 -43.13
C MET A 1 -66.45 15.17 -42.01
N SER A 2 -66.32 14.73 -40.76
CA SER A 2 -66.14 15.60 -39.59
C SER A 2 -64.68 15.45 -39.15
N THR A 3 -63.97 16.57 -39.17
CA THR A 3 -62.55 16.71 -38.81
C THR A 3 -62.32 16.29 -37.37
N GLN A 4 -61.54 15.21 -37.16
CA GLN A 4 -60.95 14.89 -35.87
C GLN A 4 -60.09 16.07 -35.43
N GLN A 5 -60.61 16.87 -34.49
CA GLN A 5 -59.82 17.87 -33.78
C GLN A 5 -58.72 17.11 -33.01
N GLN A 6 -57.47 17.27 -33.45
CA GLN A 6 -56.30 16.84 -32.71
C GLN A 6 -56.36 17.45 -31.31
N SER A 7 -56.50 16.61 -30.28
CA SER A 7 -56.37 17.05 -28.89
C SER A 7 -54.95 17.57 -28.65
N TYR A 8 -54.83 18.71 -27.96
CA TYR A 8 -53.53 19.31 -27.61
C TYR A 8 -52.75 18.50 -26.56
N THR A 9 -53.42 17.58 -25.87
CA THR A 9 -52.92 16.77 -24.77
C THR A 9 -52.73 15.32 -25.20
N ILE A 10 -51.73 14.64 -24.64
CA ILE A 10 -51.51 13.19 -24.87
C ILE A 10 -52.69 12.38 -24.32
N TRP A 11 -53.31 12.87 -23.24
CA TRP A 11 -54.58 12.37 -22.74
C TRP A 11 -55.71 12.84 -23.67
N SER A 12 -56.29 11.92 -24.46
CA SER A 12 -57.44 12.24 -25.32
C SER A 12 -58.64 12.61 -24.45
N PRO A 13 -59.10 13.89 -24.46
CA PRO A 13 -60.17 14.34 -23.57
C PRO A 13 -61.49 13.62 -23.83
N GLN A 14 -61.69 13.20 -25.08
CA GLN A 14 -62.92 12.57 -25.56
C GLN A 14 -63.06 11.12 -25.11
N ASP A 15 -61.95 10.41 -24.87
CA ASP A 15 -62.02 9.00 -24.46
C ASP A 15 -61.78 8.89 -22.95
N THR A 16 -60.66 9.38 -22.44
CA THR A 16 -60.25 9.13 -21.04
C THR A 16 -61.11 9.85 -20.01
N VAL A 17 -61.26 11.18 -20.13
CA VAL A 17 -62.04 11.98 -19.18
C VAL A 17 -63.54 11.67 -19.32
N LYS A 18 -63.99 11.37 -20.54
CA LYS A 18 -65.37 10.98 -20.82
C LYS A 18 -65.69 9.59 -20.24
N ASP A 19 -64.81 8.61 -20.40
CA ASP A 19 -64.96 7.26 -19.82
C ASP A 19 -65.04 7.33 -18.28
N VAL A 20 -64.18 8.14 -17.65
CA VAL A 20 -64.26 8.39 -16.20
C VAL A 20 -65.58 9.08 -15.82
N ALA A 21 -66.03 10.08 -16.58
CA ALA A 21 -67.30 10.75 -16.33
C ALA A 21 -68.51 9.81 -16.49
N GLU A 22 -68.49 8.94 -17.51
CA GLU A 22 -69.51 7.93 -17.76
C GLU A 22 -69.51 6.87 -16.66
N SER A 23 -68.34 6.48 -16.14
CA SER A 23 -68.23 5.57 -14.97
C SER A 23 -68.84 6.15 -13.68
N LEU A 24 -68.85 7.49 -13.56
CA LEU A 24 -69.50 8.22 -12.47
C LEU A 24 -71.01 8.47 -12.73
N GLY A 25 -71.53 8.08 -13.89
CA GLY A 25 -72.93 8.28 -14.28
C GLY A 25 -73.25 9.68 -14.81
N LEU A 26 -72.25 10.45 -15.27
CA LEU A 26 -72.42 11.81 -15.80
C LEU A 26 -72.40 11.81 -17.34
N GLU A 27 -73.58 11.75 -17.97
CA GLU A 27 -73.67 11.62 -19.44
C GLU A 27 -73.57 12.97 -20.19
N ASN A 28 -73.84 14.11 -19.54
CA ASN A 28 -74.00 15.42 -20.19
C ASN A 28 -72.94 16.45 -19.74
N ILE A 29 -71.67 16.24 -20.11
CA ILE A 29 -70.58 17.20 -19.87
C ILE A 29 -70.23 17.92 -21.17
N ASN A 30 -70.00 19.24 -21.10
CA ASN A 30 -69.55 20.02 -22.26
C ASN A 30 -68.11 19.63 -22.66
N ASP A 31 -67.87 19.47 -23.96
CA ASP A 31 -66.57 19.09 -24.52
C ASP A 31 -65.43 20.03 -24.10
N ASP A 32 -65.72 21.31 -23.91
CA ASP A 32 -64.72 22.29 -23.44
C ASP A 32 -64.27 22.01 -22.01
N VAL A 33 -65.16 21.48 -21.15
CA VAL A 33 -64.83 21.09 -19.77
C VAL A 33 -63.97 19.83 -19.78
N LEU A 34 -64.28 18.85 -20.64
CA LEU A 34 -63.46 17.65 -20.81
C LEU A 34 -62.03 18.01 -21.24
N LYS A 35 -61.89 18.92 -22.21
CA LYS A 35 -60.58 19.43 -22.66
C LYS A 35 -59.81 20.13 -21.54
N ALA A 36 -60.46 20.99 -20.76
CA ALA A 36 -59.83 21.70 -19.65
C ALA A 36 -59.37 20.75 -18.53
N LEU A 37 -60.18 19.73 -18.20
CA LEU A 37 -59.82 18.71 -17.21
C LEU A 37 -58.64 17.86 -17.66
N ALA A 38 -58.60 17.46 -18.93
CA ALA A 38 -57.47 16.71 -19.48
C ALA A 38 -56.15 17.51 -19.37
N MET A 39 -56.19 18.82 -19.66
CA MET A 39 -55.03 19.70 -19.51
C MET A 39 -54.56 19.85 -18.05
N ASP A 40 -55.50 19.96 -17.09
CA ASP A 40 -55.16 20.07 -15.67
C ASP A 40 -54.56 18.76 -15.12
N VAL A 41 -55.10 17.61 -15.51
CA VAL A 41 -54.55 16.28 -15.13
C VAL A 41 -53.13 16.10 -15.68
N GLU A 42 -52.88 16.45 -16.94
CA GLU A 42 -51.55 16.36 -17.53
C GLU A 42 -50.53 17.26 -16.80
N TYR A 43 -50.93 18.48 -16.44
CA TYR A 43 -50.10 19.39 -15.64
C TYR A 43 -49.74 18.78 -14.27
N ARG A 44 -50.72 18.22 -13.56
CA ARG A 44 -50.49 17.60 -12.25
C ARG A 44 -49.59 16.37 -12.32
N ILE A 45 -49.72 15.54 -13.35
CA ILE A 45 -48.84 14.39 -13.56
C ILE A 45 -47.39 14.85 -13.74
N LEU A 46 -47.16 15.86 -14.58
CA LEU A 46 -45.83 16.42 -14.81
C LEU A 46 -45.24 17.04 -13.53
N GLU A 47 -46.05 17.76 -12.74
CA GLU A 47 -45.64 18.32 -11.46
C GLU A 47 -45.19 17.22 -10.48
N ILE A 48 -45.97 16.16 -10.32
CA ILE A 48 -45.62 15.02 -9.45
C ILE A 48 -44.34 14.35 -9.92
N ILE A 49 -44.19 14.10 -11.24
CA ILE A 49 -42.99 13.49 -11.81
C ILE A 49 -41.77 14.38 -11.59
N GLU A 50 -41.89 15.69 -11.76
CA GLU A 50 -40.78 16.62 -11.54
C GLU A 50 -40.31 16.59 -10.08
N GLN A 51 -41.25 16.56 -9.12
CA GLN A 51 -40.92 16.40 -7.70
C GLN A 51 -40.29 15.03 -7.40
N ALA A 52 -40.80 13.95 -7.99
CA ALA A 52 -40.25 12.60 -7.81
C ALA A 52 -38.82 12.50 -8.39
N VAL A 53 -38.55 13.13 -9.53
CA VAL A 53 -37.20 13.20 -10.12
C VAL A 53 -36.22 13.95 -9.20
N LYS A 54 -36.67 14.95 -8.44
CA LYS A 54 -35.81 15.62 -7.43
C LYS A 54 -35.38 14.63 -6.34
N PHE A 55 -36.30 13.80 -5.84
CA PHE A 55 -35.97 12.72 -4.88
C PHE A 55 -35.05 11.65 -5.47
N LYS A 56 -35.27 11.25 -6.72
CA LYS A 56 -34.41 10.33 -7.48
C LYS A 56 -32.96 10.83 -7.51
N ARG A 57 -32.78 12.09 -7.90
CA ARG A 57 -31.47 12.75 -8.01
C ARG A 57 -30.80 12.87 -6.63
N HIS A 58 -31.55 13.21 -5.59
CA HIS A 58 -31.01 13.29 -4.23
C HIS A 58 -30.53 11.92 -3.70
N SER A 59 -31.22 10.86 -4.12
CA SER A 59 -30.84 9.48 -3.78
C SER A 59 -29.65 8.94 -4.59
N LYS A 60 -29.13 9.70 -5.57
CA LYS A 60 -28.06 9.28 -6.50
C LYS A 60 -28.38 7.98 -7.26
N ARG A 61 -29.66 7.75 -7.55
CA ARG A 61 -30.15 6.62 -8.36
C ARG A 61 -30.55 7.10 -9.74
N ASP A 62 -30.53 6.21 -10.73
CA ASP A 62 -30.97 6.54 -12.09
C ASP A 62 -32.38 6.05 -12.42
N VAL A 63 -32.86 5.03 -11.72
CA VAL A 63 -34.22 4.50 -11.83
C VAL A 63 -35.13 5.21 -10.83
N LEU A 64 -36.30 5.67 -11.28
CA LEU A 64 -37.33 6.25 -10.43
C LEU A 64 -38.12 5.12 -9.75
N THR A 65 -38.24 5.18 -8.42
CA THR A 65 -38.96 4.18 -7.62
C THR A 65 -40.31 4.71 -7.13
N THR A 66 -41.23 3.82 -6.76
CA THR A 66 -42.55 4.20 -6.22
C THR A 66 -42.43 5.00 -4.92
N ASP A 67 -41.38 4.75 -4.13
CA ASP A 67 -41.02 5.53 -2.95
C ASP A 67 -40.76 7.02 -3.29
N ASP A 68 -40.10 7.31 -4.42
CA ASP A 68 -39.84 8.68 -4.86
C ASP A 68 -41.15 9.41 -5.20
N VAL A 69 -42.11 8.72 -5.82
CA VAL A 69 -43.45 9.26 -6.13
C VAL A 69 -44.28 9.43 -4.85
N SER A 70 -44.21 8.48 -3.92
CA SER A 70 -44.90 8.59 -2.63
C SER A 70 -44.43 9.81 -1.82
N LYS A 71 -43.12 10.11 -1.86
CA LYS A 71 -42.54 11.31 -1.26
C LYS A 71 -42.97 12.57 -1.98
N ALA A 72 -43.05 12.54 -3.32
CA ALA A 72 -43.56 13.64 -4.11
C ALA A 72 -45.02 13.99 -3.76
N LEU A 73 -45.89 12.98 -3.65
CA LEU A 73 -47.28 13.16 -3.23
C LEU A 73 -47.37 13.78 -1.83
N ARG A 74 -46.54 13.30 -0.89
CA ARG A 74 -46.48 13.83 0.47
C ARG A 74 -46.06 15.31 0.51
N VAL A 75 -45.13 15.73 -0.34
CA VAL A 75 -44.70 17.14 -0.42
C VAL A 75 -45.76 18.03 -1.03
N LEU A 76 -46.49 17.53 -2.02
CA LEU A 76 -47.60 18.24 -2.66
C LEU A 76 -48.89 18.25 -1.81
N ASN A 77 -48.85 17.69 -0.59
CA ASN A 77 -50.00 17.49 0.30
C ASN A 77 -51.14 16.73 -0.38
N VAL A 78 -50.81 15.80 -1.28
CA VAL A 78 -51.74 14.87 -1.92
C VAL A 78 -51.80 13.60 -1.08
N GLU A 79 -52.98 12.99 -1.01
CA GLU A 79 -53.18 11.73 -0.31
C GLU A 79 -52.22 10.64 -0.83
N PRO A 80 -51.53 9.91 0.05
CA PRO A 80 -50.59 8.86 -0.37
C PRO A 80 -51.35 7.68 -0.97
N LEU A 81 -50.82 7.15 -2.07
CA LEU A 81 -51.37 5.96 -2.72
C LEU A 81 -50.78 4.70 -2.07
N TYR A 82 -51.63 3.88 -1.46
CA TYR A 82 -51.24 2.63 -0.80
C TYR A 82 -51.26 1.44 -1.78
N GLY A 83 -50.48 0.39 -1.50
CA GLY A 83 -50.46 -0.87 -2.28
C GLY A 83 -49.32 -1.02 -3.29
N TYR A 84 -48.65 0.07 -3.67
CA TYR A 84 -47.60 0.09 -4.70
C TYR A 84 -46.17 0.16 -4.13
N TYR A 85 -45.96 -0.26 -2.90
CA TYR A 85 -44.62 -0.25 -2.30
C TYR A 85 -43.70 -1.29 -2.94
N ASP A 86 -42.42 -0.95 -3.03
CA ASP A 86 -41.38 -1.86 -3.52
C ASP A 86 -41.30 -3.08 -2.57
N GLY A 87 -41.78 -4.24 -3.05
CA GLY A 87 -41.90 -5.48 -2.28
C GLY A 87 -43.34 -5.96 -2.02
N SER A 88 -44.36 -5.21 -2.44
CA SER A 88 -45.76 -5.68 -2.48
C SER A 88 -45.93 -6.82 -3.49
N GLU A 89 -46.90 -7.73 -3.34
CA GLU A 89 -47.17 -8.76 -4.38
C GLU A 89 -47.43 -8.12 -5.76
N VAL A 90 -47.90 -6.88 -5.79
CA VAL A 90 -48.13 -6.07 -7.00
C VAL A 90 -46.81 -5.67 -7.72
N ASN A 91 -45.65 -5.83 -7.08
CA ASN A 91 -44.35 -5.69 -7.76
C ASN A 91 -44.07 -6.85 -8.72
N LYS A 92 -44.84 -7.94 -8.64
CA LYS A 92 -44.87 -8.94 -9.71
C LYS A 92 -45.36 -8.21 -10.97
N ALA A 93 -44.60 -8.33 -12.05
CA ALA A 93 -44.75 -7.54 -13.27
C ALA A 93 -46.24 -7.32 -13.64
N VAL A 94 -46.73 -6.09 -13.43
CA VAL A 94 -48.11 -5.69 -13.73
C VAL A 94 -48.44 -6.09 -15.16
N SER A 95 -49.42 -6.98 -15.34
CA SER A 95 -49.88 -7.42 -16.65
C SER A 95 -51.08 -6.59 -17.11
N PHE A 96 -50.95 -6.00 -18.29
CA PHE A 96 -52.05 -5.31 -18.96
C PHE A 96 -52.71 -6.27 -19.94
N SER A 97 -54.00 -6.54 -19.75
CA SER A 97 -54.77 -7.42 -20.62
C SER A 97 -55.61 -6.62 -21.62
N LYS A 98 -55.71 -7.14 -22.84
CA LYS A 98 -56.39 -6.47 -23.96
C LYS A 98 -57.76 -7.11 -24.20
N VAL A 99 -58.83 -6.32 -24.09
CA VAL A 99 -60.19 -6.73 -24.48
C VAL A 99 -60.61 -5.93 -25.70
N ASN A 100 -61.06 -6.64 -26.74
CA ASN A 100 -61.66 -5.99 -27.91
C ASN A 100 -63.14 -5.76 -27.62
N THR A 101 -63.55 -4.49 -27.53
CA THR A 101 -64.96 -4.13 -27.37
C THR A 101 -65.69 -4.15 -28.72
N SER A 102 -67.02 -4.29 -28.68
CA SER A 102 -67.87 -4.21 -29.88
C SER A 102 -67.79 -2.80 -30.47
N GLY A 103 -67.00 -2.63 -31.54
CA GLY A 103 -66.68 -1.33 -32.13
C GLY A 103 -65.25 -1.23 -32.67
N GLY A 104 -64.40 -2.25 -32.43
CA GLY A 104 -63.03 -2.29 -32.93
C GLY A 104 -62.02 -1.50 -32.10
N GLN A 105 -62.48 -0.79 -31.06
CA GLN A 105 -61.60 -0.18 -30.07
C GLN A 105 -61.12 -1.24 -29.08
N SER A 106 -59.79 -1.33 -28.95
CA SER A 106 -59.14 -2.19 -27.97
C SER A 106 -59.05 -1.45 -26.64
N VAL A 107 -59.72 -1.96 -25.62
CA VAL A 107 -59.61 -1.45 -24.25
C VAL A 107 -58.57 -2.31 -23.54
N TYR A 108 -57.61 -1.65 -22.90
CA TYR A 108 -56.65 -2.32 -22.03
C TYR A 108 -57.16 -2.16 -20.60
N TYR A 109 -57.25 -3.26 -19.87
CA TYR A 109 -57.59 -3.25 -18.46
C TYR A 109 -56.43 -3.81 -17.66
N LEU A 110 -56.30 -3.35 -16.42
CA LEU A 110 -55.37 -3.91 -15.46
C LEU A 110 -55.97 -5.23 -14.99
N ASP A 111 -55.25 -6.35 -15.10
CA ASP A 111 -55.66 -7.58 -14.42
C ASP A 111 -55.49 -7.35 -12.92
N GLU A 112 -56.58 -6.95 -12.26
CA GLU A 112 -56.65 -6.88 -10.81
C GLU A 112 -56.76 -8.32 -10.28
N GLU A 113 -55.60 -8.95 -10.01
CA GLU A 113 -55.56 -10.25 -9.33
C GLU A 113 -56.09 -10.05 -7.90
N GLU A 114 -57.27 -10.60 -7.60
CA GLU A 114 -57.77 -10.68 -6.23
C GLU A 114 -56.80 -11.58 -5.44
N VAL A 115 -56.09 -11.00 -4.48
CA VAL A 115 -55.17 -11.73 -3.62
C VAL A 115 -55.97 -12.46 -2.54
N ASP A 116 -56.00 -13.79 -2.61
CA ASP A 116 -56.54 -14.63 -1.54
C ASP A 116 -55.78 -14.39 -0.24
N PHE A 117 -56.45 -13.81 0.77
CA PHE A 117 -55.83 -13.54 2.08
C PHE A 117 -55.25 -14.81 2.73
N ASP A 118 -55.86 -15.97 2.50
CA ASP A 118 -55.35 -17.27 2.98
C ASP A 118 -54.01 -17.64 2.33
N ARG A 119 -53.80 -17.25 1.07
CA ARG A 119 -52.53 -17.46 0.38
C ARG A 119 -51.44 -16.53 0.93
N LEU A 120 -51.78 -15.25 1.14
CA LEU A 120 -50.86 -14.26 1.68
C LEU A 120 -50.43 -14.59 3.12
N ILE A 121 -51.34 -15.07 3.96
CA ILE A 121 -51.04 -15.47 5.35
C ILE A 121 -50.11 -16.69 5.40
N ASN A 122 -50.22 -17.59 4.41
CA ASN A 122 -49.41 -18.81 4.34
C ASN A 122 -48.10 -18.62 3.56
N GLU A 123 -47.84 -17.44 2.99
CA GLU A 123 -46.59 -17.18 2.27
C GLU A 123 -45.40 -17.11 3.24
N PRO A 124 -44.28 -17.80 2.95
CA PRO A 124 -43.12 -17.76 3.84
C PRO A 124 -42.54 -16.34 3.92
N LEU A 125 -42.10 -15.96 5.12
CA LEU A 125 -41.41 -14.69 5.35
C LEU A 125 -40.21 -14.54 4.41
N PRO A 126 -39.98 -13.34 3.83
CA PRO A 126 -38.85 -13.11 2.95
C PRO A 126 -37.52 -13.29 3.68
N GLN A 127 -36.50 -13.73 2.96
CA GLN A 127 -35.15 -13.85 3.55
C GLN A 127 -34.57 -12.47 3.84
N VAL A 128 -34.06 -12.28 5.06
CA VAL A 128 -33.43 -11.02 5.47
C VAL A 128 -32.19 -10.77 4.61
N PRO A 129 -32.09 -9.60 3.93
CA PRO A 129 -30.90 -9.26 3.16
C PRO A 129 -29.68 -9.14 4.07
N ARG A 130 -28.48 -9.42 3.52
CA ARG A 130 -27.24 -9.23 4.27
C ARG A 130 -27.03 -7.75 4.59
N LEU A 131 -26.42 -7.48 5.75
CA LEU A 131 -25.99 -6.13 6.11
C LEU A 131 -25.01 -5.59 5.06
N PRO A 132 -25.09 -4.29 4.71
CA PRO A 132 -24.19 -3.69 3.74
C PRO A 132 -22.75 -3.67 4.29
N THR A 133 -21.84 -4.39 3.62
CA THR A 133 -20.40 -4.38 3.90
C THR A 133 -19.64 -3.75 2.75
N PHE A 134 -18.56 -3.03 3.02
CA PHE A 134 -17.67 -2.50 1.99
C PHE A 134 -16.46 -3.41 1.79
N THR A 135 -16.00 -3.53 0.55
CA THR A 135 -14.77 -4.24 0.18
C THR A 135 -13.82 -3.27 -0.51
N THR A 136 -12.60 -3.12 0.02
CA THR A 136 -11.59 -2.23 -0.57
C THR A 136 -10.68 -2.99 -1.51
N HIS A 137 -10.32 -2.36 -2.62
CA HIS A 137 -9.35 -2.86 -3.59
C HIS A 137 -8.63 -1.67 -4.22
N TRP A 138 -7.44 -1.91 -4.77
CA TRP A 138 -6.69 -0.87 -5.48
C TRP A 138 -7.27 -0.69 -6.88
N LEU A 139 -7.88 0.48 -7.14
CA LEU A 139 -8.40 0.84 -8.45
C LEU A 139 -7.29 1.30 -9.40
N ALA A 140 -6.39 2.16 -8.93
CA ALA A 140 -5.29 2.70 -9.72
C ALA A 140 -4.04 2.91 -8.85
N VAL A 141 -2.87 2.55 -9.39
CA VAL A 141 -1.55 2.80 -8.79
C VAL A 141 -0.74 3.56 -9.84
N GLU A 142 -0.28 4.78 -9.52
CA GLU A 142 0.43 5.65 -10.47
C GLU A 142 -0.32 5.90 -11.80
N GLY A 143 -1.66 5.98 -11.74
CA GLY A 143 -2.50 6.16 -12.94
C GLY A 143 -2.66 4.89 -13.80
N VAL A 144 -2.04 3.78 -13.43
CA VAL A 144 -2.23 2.47 -14.07
C VAL A 144 -3.26 1.68 -13.27
N GLN A 145 -4.33 1.23 -13.94
CA GLN A 145 -5.34 0.37 -13.34
C GLN A 145 -4.83 -1.09 -13.29
N PRO A 146 -4.68 -1.70 -12.10
CA PRO A 146 -4.29 -3.10 -12.01
C PRO A 146 -5.39 -4.02 -12.54
N ALA A 147 -5.02 -5.07 -13.27
CA ALA A 147 -5.95 -6.08 -13.80
C ALA A 147 -6.35 -7.10 -12.71
N ILE A 148 -7.10 -6.65 -11.71
CA ILE A 148 -7.68 -7.50 -10.65
C ILE A 148 -9.13 -7.83 -11.04
N ILE A 149 -9.66 -8.97 -10.64
CA ILE A 149 -11.04 -9.41 -10.95
C ILE A 149 -12.13 -8.38 -10.56
N GLN A 150 -11.90 -7.54 -9.55
CA GLN A 150 -12.84 -6.48 -9.15
C GLN A 150 -12.78 -5.24 -10.05
N ASN A 151 -11.69 -5.06 -10.80
CA ASN A 151 -11.50 -3.94 -11.71
C ASN A 151 -12.02 -4.33 -13.10
N PRO A 152 -12.86 -3.50 -13.75
CA PRO A 152 -13.32 -3.78 -15.10
C PRO A 152 -12.14 -3.79 -16.08
N ASN A 153 -12.10 -4.76 -16.99
CA ASN A 153 -11.08 -4.73 -18.04
C ASN A 153 -11.38 -3.58 -19.01
N LEU A 154 -10.33 -3.02 -19.60
CA LEU A 154 -10.46 -1.94 -20.59
C LEU A 154 -11.38 -2.34 -21.78
N ASN A 155 -11.44 -3.62 -22.12
CA ASN A 155 -12.35 -4.14 -23.15
C ASN A 155 -13.81 -4.14 -22.68
N ASP A 156 -14.07 -4.48 -21.43
CA ASP A 156 -15.42 -4.52 -20.86
C ASP A 156 -16.01 -3.11 -20.80
N ILE A 157 -15.19 -2.09 -20.50
CA ILE A 157 -15.59 -0.68 -20.51
C ILE A 157 -16.00 -0.24 -21.93
N ARG A 158 -15.28 -0.69 -22.97
CA ARG A 158 -15.59 -0.34 -24.37
C ARG A 158 -16.93 -0.91 -24.84
N VAL A 159 -17.30 -2.09 -24.35
CA VAL A 159 -18.54 -2.78 -24.75
C VAL A 159 -19.73 -2.33 -23.90
N SER A 160 -19.52 -2.13 -22.60
CA SER A 160 -20.61 -1.82 -21.65
C SER A 160 -21.00 -0.34 -21.61
N GLN A 161 -20.06 0.58 -21.87
CA GLN A 161 -20.32 2.02 -21.71
C GLN A 161 -20.39 2.76 -23.04
N PRO A 162 -21.45 3.54 -23.28
CA PRO A 162 -21.56 4.39 -24.45
C PRO A 162 -20.48 5.49 -24.45
N PRO A 163 -20.10 6.03 -25.63
CA PRO A 163 -18.97 6.97 -25.77
C PRO A 163 -19.06 8.21 -24.89
N PHE A 164 -20.26 8.66 -24.52
CA PHE A 164 -20.46 9.84 -23.68
C PHE A 164 -20.02 9.66 -22.22
N ILE A 165 -20.03 8.42 -21.70
CA ILE A 165 -19.59 8.10 -20.33
C ILE A 165 -18.09 7.80 -20.30
N ARG A 166 -17.59 7.12 -21.35
CA ARG A 166 -16.21 6.62 -21.43
C ARG A 166 -15.14 7.73 -21.33
N GLY A 167 -15.44 8.92 -21.86
CA GLY A 167 -14.47 10.01 -21.96
C GLY A 167 -13.32 9.73 -22.95
N ALA A 168 -12.70 10.78 -23.47
CA ALA A 168 -11.72 10.67 -24.57
C ALA A 168 -10.39 10.00 -24.20
N ILE A 169 -10.04 9.96 -22.90
CA ILE A 169 -8.71 9.54 -22.42
C ILE A 169 -8.46 8.04 -22.63
N VAL A 170 -9.51 7.21 -22.58
CA VAL A 170 -9.40 5.75 -22.79
C VAL A 170 -9.21 5.39 -24.28
N THR A 171 -9.41 6.34 -25.19
CA THR A 171 -9.20 6.13 -26.64
C THR A 171 -7.77 6.51 -27.04
N ALA A 172 -7.24 7.63 -26.51
CA ALA A 172 -5.96 8.18 -26.95
C ALA A 172 -4.72 7.41 -26.48
N LEU A 173 -4.74 6.78 -25.31
CA LEU A 173 -3.58 6.06 -24.76
C LEU A 173 -3.27 4.74 -25.49
N ASN A 174 -4.21 4.24 -26.29
CA ASN A 174 -4.14 2.90 -26.86
C ASN A 174 -3.66 2.87 -28.33
N ASP A 175 -3.82 3.96 -29.08
CA ASP A 175 -3.38 4.03 -30.49
C ASP A 175 -1.86 3.95 -30.64
N ASN A 176 -1.10 4.35 -29.61
CA ASN A 176 0.36 4.25 -29.59
C ASN A 176 0.90 2.88 -29.14
N SER A 177 0.06 1.95 -28.69
CA SER A 177 0.49 0.63 -28.19
C SER A 177 0.22 -0.55 -29.14
N LEU A 178 -0.48 -0.31 -30.26
CA LEU A 178 -0.89 -1.34 -31.23
C LEU A 178 -0.16 -1.25 -32.60
N GLN A 179 0.83 -0.36 -32.75
CA GLN A 179 1.64 -0.25 -33.97
C GLN A 179 3.08 -0.72 -33.72
N THR A 180 3.32 -2.03 -33.69
CA THR A 180 4.66 -2.60 -33.94
C THR A 180 4.58 -4.10 -34.30
N PRO A 181 4.04 -4.49 -35.47
CA PRO A 181 4.46 -5.73 -36.11
C PRO A 181 5.71 -5.44 -36.94
N VAL A 182 6.84 -5.93 -36.46
CA VAL A 182 8.11 -5.96 -37.21
C VAL A 182 7.90 -6.67 -38.55
N THR A 183 8.11 -5.90 -39.60
CA THR A 183 8.19 -6.31 -41.01
C THR A 183 9.30 -7.35 -41.19
N SER A 184 8.93 -8.59 -41.53
CA SER A 184 9.81 -9.52 -42.24
C SER A 184 8.98 -10.38 -43.20
N THR A 185 8.95 -9.88 -44.43
CA THR A 185 8.95 -10.54 -45.73
C THR A 185 8.77 -12.07 -45.86
N THR A 186 8.09 -12.42 -46.96
CA THR A 186 8.11 -13.67 -47.77
C THR A 186 7.15 -14.82 -47.42
N ALA A 187 5.99 -14.76 -48.08
CA ALA A 187 5.51 -15.71 -49.10
C ALA A 187 5.18 -17.17 -48.74
N SER A 188 3.91 -17.50 -49.04
CA SER A 188 3.43 -18.77 -49.64
C SER A 188 2.87 -19.86 -48.70
N ALA A 189 1.54 -19.87 -48.64
CA ALA A 189 0.64 -21.00 -48.90
C ALA A 189 0.93 -22.36 -48.24
N SER A 190 0.07 -22.78 -47.30
CA SER A 190 -0.89 -23.87 -47.51
C SER A 190 -1.64 -24.21 -46.22
N VAL A 191 -2.93 -24.45 -46.39
CA VAL A 191 -3.91 -24.90 -45.40
C VAL A 191 -3.65 -26.36 -45.08
N THR A 192 -3.62 -26.75 -43.80
CA THR A 192 -4.38 -27.89 -43.24
C THR A 192 -3.99 -28.18 -41.78
N ASP A 193 -5.04 -28.39 -40.98
CA ASP A 193 -5.16 -29.35 -39.89
C ASP A 193 -4.61 -29.07 -38.47
N THR A 194 -5.58 -29.19 -37.56
CA THR A 194 -5.56 -29.89 -36.27
C THR A 194 -4.42 -29.64 -35.27
N GLY A 195 -4.81 -29.16 -34.08
CA GLY A 195 -4.04 -29.40 -32.86
C GLY A 195 -3.93 -28.19 -31.95
N ALA A 196 -4.61 -28.27 -30.80
CA ALA A 196 -4.20 -27.81 -29.48
C ALA A 196 -3.18 -26.64 -29.39
N SER A 197 -3.59 -25.54 -28.76
CA SER A 197 -2.91 -24.97 -27.58
C SER A 197 -3.61 -23.68 -27.12
N GLN A 198 -4.47 -23.79 -26.10
CA GLN A 198 -4.84 -22.67 -25.25
C GLN A 198 -3.59 -22.24 -24.46
N HIS A 199 -2.93 -21.17 -24.91
CA HIS A 199 -1.81 -20.58 -24.17
C HIS A 199 -2.37 -19.64 -23.09
N LEU A 200 -2.80 -20.23 -21.97
CA LEU A 200 -3.17 -19.52 -20.75
C LEU A 200 -1.88 -18.94 -20.13
N SER A 201 -1.76 -17.62 -20.09
CA SER A 201 -0.67 -16.94 -19.37
C SER A 201 -0.85 -17.11 -17.87
N ASN A 202 -0.20 -18.14 -17.31
CA ASN A 202 0.00 -18.30 -15.88
C ASN A 202 0.84 -17.14 -15.33
N VAL A 203 0.18 -16.14 -14.74
CA VAL A 203 0.83 -15.11 -13.92
C VAL A 203 1.02 -15.70 -12.51
N LYS A 204 2.28 -15.97 -12.13
CA LYS A 204 2.64 -16.35 -10.76
C LYS A 204 2.27 -15.23 -9.78
N PRO A 205 1.68 -15.54 -8.62
CA PRO A 205 1.39 -14.55 -7.60
C PRO A 205 2.72 -14.06 -7.00
N GLY A 206 3.06 -12.78 -7.19
CA GLY A 206 4.22 -12.15 -6.55
C GLY A 206 5.24 -11.49 -7.49
N GLN A 207 5.02 -11.46 -8.80
CA GLN A 207 5.92 -10.81 -9.74
C GLN A 207 5.31 -9.51 -10.27
N ASN A 208 5.74 -8.40 -9.66
CA ASN A 208 5.80 -7.02 -10.14
C ASN A 208 4.52 -6.42 -10.78
N THR A 209 4.03 -5.34 -10.17
CA THR A 209 3.52 -4.21 -10.96
C THR A 209 4.64 -3.80 -11.92
N GLU A 210 4.60 -4.28 -13.17
CA GLU A 210 5.48 -3.84 -14.25
C GLU A 210 5.15 -2.39 -14.61
N VAL A 211 5.53 -1.45 -13.75
CA VAL A 211 5.74 -0.07 -14.16
C VAL A 211 7.11 -0.06 -14.83
N LYS A 212 7.16 -0.49 -16.09
CA LYS A 212 8.35 -0.35 -16.93
C LYS A 212 8.18 0.96 -17.69
N PRO A 213 8.78 2.08 -17.26
CA PRO A 213 8.71 3.32 -18.03
C PRO A 213 9.67 3.17 -19.21
N LEU A 214 9.19 2.59 -20.31
CA LEU A 214 9.97 2.40 -21.54
C LEU A 214 9.92 3.63 -22.47
N VAL A 215 9.13 4.65 -22.14
CA VAL A 215 8.98 5.88 -22.93
C VAL A 215 9.55 7.07 -22.17
N LYS A 216 10.59 7.70 -22.73
CA LYS A 216 11.47 8.69 -22.07
C LYS A 216 10.87 10.09 -21.81
N HIS A 217 9.55 10.31 -21.81
CA HIS A 217 9.01 11.67 -21.60
C HIS A 217 7.64 11.72 -20.90
N VAL A 218 7.62 11.87 -19.57
CA VAL A 218 6.46 12.35 -18.77
C VAL A 218 6.90 13.34 -17.67
N LEU A 219 8.10 13.91 -17.77
CA LEU A 219 8.57 14.89 -16.80
C LEU A 219 8.57 16.29 -17.41
N SER A 220 7.89 17.23 -16.78
CA SER A 220 7.90 18.64 -17.16
C SER A 220 9.34 19.18 -17.13
N LYS A 221 9.64 20.15 -18.02
CA LYS A 221 10.94 20.81 -18.06
C LYS A 221 11.30 21.43 -16.70
N GLU A 222 10.31 21.93 -15.96
CA GLU A 222 10.50 22.49 -14.62
C GLU A 222 10.95 21.43 -13.61
N LEU A 223 10.36 20.23 -13.65
CA LEU A 223 10.67 19.14 -12.75
C LEU A 223 12.05 18.55 -13.05
N GLN A 224 12.46 18.52 -14.33
CA GLN A 224 13.83 18.19 -14.71
C GLN A 224 14.84 19.20 -14.18
N ILE A 225 14.55 20.50 -14.29
CA ILE A 225 15.41 21.56 -13.76
C ILE A 225 15.52 21.46 -12.24
N TYR A 226 14.39 21.23 -11.56
CA TYR A 226 14.34 21.01 -10.11
C TYR A 226 15.19 19.80 -9.71
N PHE A 227 14.98 18.65 -10.35
CA PHE A 227 15.73 17.41 -10.11
C PHE A 227 17.24 17.61 -10.28
N ASN A 228 17.66 18.21 -11.39
CA ASN A 228 19.07 18.51 -11.66
C ASN A 228 19.64 19.50 -10.65
N LYS A 229 18.85 20.51 -10.23
CA LYS A 229 19.28 21.48 -9.23
C LYS A 229 19.50 20.78 -7.88
N VAL A 230 18.54 19.98 -7.41
CA VAL A 230 18.67 19.22 -6.16
C VAL A 230 19.89 18.29 -6.21
N ILE A 231 20.07 17.52 -7.29
CA ILE A 231 21.21 16.59 -7.43
C ILE A 231 22.55 17.33 -7.43
N SER A 232 22.65 18.44 -8.19
CA SER A 232 23.89 19.23 -8.23
C SER A 232 24.22 19.82 -6.86
N THR A 233 23.22 20.26 -6.09
CA THR A 233 23.43 20.77 -4.73
C THR A 233 23.85 19.66 -3.75
N LEU A 234 23.29 18.46 -3.88
CA LEU A 234 23.59 17.33 -2.98
C LEU A 234 24.94 16.66 -3.29
N THR A 235 25.41 16.74 -4.54
CA THR A 235 26.68 16.12 -5.00
C THR A 235 27.86 17.10 -4.93
N ALA A 236 27.61 18.38 -4.67
CA ALA A 236 28.66 19.39 -4.56
C ALA A 236 29.62 19.07 -3.39
N LYS A 237 30.88 18.78 -3.70
CA LYS A 237 31.92 18.43 -2.72
C LYS A 237 32.56 19.63 -2.00
N SER A 238 32.12 20.86 -2.27
CA SER A 238 32.71 22.07 -1.69
C SER A 238 32.21 22.26 -0.26
N GLN A 239 32.89 21.64 0.70
CA GLN A 239 32.54 21.67 2.12
C GLN A 239 32.93 22.97 2.86
N ALA A 240 33.78 23.80 2.26
CA ALA A 240 34.39 24.94 2.96
C ALA A 240 33.45 26.16 3.11
N ASP A 241 32.43 26.26 2.26
CA ASP A 241 31.52 27.41 2.28
C ASP A 241 30.29 27.08 3.12
N GLU A 242 30.05 27.84 4.20
CA GLU A 242 28.80 27.78 4.99
C GLU A 242 27.58 27.89 4.06
N ALA A 243 27.68 28.68 2.99
CA ALA A 243 26.66 28.83 1.96
C ALA A 243 26.30 27.51 1.27
N ALA A 244 27.27 26.62 1.04
CA ALA A 244 27.03 25.32 0.41
C ALA A 244 26.28 24.37 1.36
N GLN A 245 26.61 24.40 2.65
CA GLN A 245 25.89 23.63 3.68
C GLN A 245 24.45 24.15 3.85
N HIS A 246 24.26 25.46 3.86
CA HIS A 246 22.92 26.07 3.86
C HIS A 246 22.10 25.66 2.63
N MET A 247 22.72 25.63 1.45
CA MET A 247 22.04 25.20 0.22
C MET A 247 21.68 23.71 0.24
N LYS A 248 22.57 22.86 0.76
CA LYS A 248 22.30 21.43 0.99
C LYS A 248 21.13 21.24 1.96
N GLN A 249 21.14 21.95 3.09
CA GLN A 249 20.08 21.85 4.09
C GLN A 249 18.74 22.37 3.55
N ALA A 250 18.75 23.43 2.74
CA ALA A 250 17.57 23.92 2.05
C ALA A 250 17.02 22.87 1.09
N ALA A 251 17.87 22.21 0.28
CA ALA A 251 17.45 21.15 -0.63
C ALA A 251 16.85 19.94 0.12
N LEU A 252 17.45 19.51 1.24
CA LEU A 252 16.91 18.44 2.08
C LEU A 252 15.57 18.81 2.73
N THR A 253 15.44 20.07 3.15
CA THR A 253 14.18 20.59 3.70
C THR A 253 13.08 20.63 2.64
N SER A 254 13.41 21.09 1.42
CA SER A 254 12.49 21.05 0.27
C SER A 254 12.01 19.63 -0.04
N LEU A 255 12.91 18.64 -0.09
CA LEU A 255 12.51 17.23 -0.30
C LEU A 255 11.57 16.69 0.80
N ARG A 256 11.67 17.24 2.01
CA ARG A 256 10.82 16.88 3.15
C ARG A 256 9.43 17.53 3.11
N THR A 257 9.33 18.76 2.63
CA THR A 257 8.08 19.56 2.71
C THR A 257 7.31 19.64 1.40
N ASP A 258 7.96 19.53 0.24
CA ASP A 258 7.34 19.84 -1.04
C ASP A 258 6.25 18.82 -1.42
N SER A 259 5.07 19.36 -1.75
CA SER A 259 3.93 18.63 -2.31
C SER A 259 4.04 18.60 -3.84
N GLY A 260 4.02 17.42 -4.46
CA GLY A 260 4.12 17.26 -5.93
C GLY A 260 5.40 16.56 -6.42
N LEU A 261 6.29 16.14 -5.51
CA LEU A 261 7.49 15.38 -5.86
C LEU A 261 7.23 13.93 -6.29
N HIS A 262 5.98 13.47 -6.24
CA HIS A 262 5.63 12.08 -6.46
C HIS A 262 6.11 11.52 -7.81
N GLN A 263 6.02 12.31 -8.89
CA GLN A 263 6.54 11.94 -10.22
C GLN A 263 8.07 11.80 -10.27
N LEU A 264 8.80 12.49 -9.39
CA LEU A 264 10.26 12.46 -9.31
C LEU A 264 10.80 11.30 -8.46
N VAL A 265 9.96 10.68 -7.62
CA VAL A 265 10.35 9.63 -6.67
C VAL A 265 11.10 8.46 -7.34
N PRO A 266 10.62 7.87 -8.46
CA PRO A 266 11.34 6.77 -9.11
C PRO A 266 12.75 7.17 -9.55
N TYR A 267 12.90 8.40 -10.08
CA TYR A 267 14.18 8.93 -10.53
C TYR A 267 15.14 9.18 -9.36
N PHE A 268 14.64 9.68 -8.24
CA PHE A 268 15.44 9.82 -7.03
C PHE A 268 15.89 8.46 -6.48
N ILE A 269 15.01 7.45 -6.45
CA ILE A 269 15.38 6.11 -5.96
C ILE A 269 16.42 5.47 -6.86
N GLN A 270 16.26 5.58 -8.18
CA GLN A 270 17.25 5.09 -9.14
C GLN A 270 18.59 5.80 -8.97
N PHE A 271 18.57 7.13 -8.83
CA PHE A 271 19.78 7.92 -8.58
C PHE A 271 20.45 7.51 -7.26
N ILE A 272 19.70 7.32 -6.19
CA ILE A 272 20.21 6.85 -4.89
C ILE A 272 20.87 5.48 -5.05
N ALA A 273 20.21 4.54 -5.72
CA ALA A 273 20.76 3.19 -5.94
C ALA A 273 22.06 3.24 -6.77
N GLU A 274 22.09 4.01 -7.84
CA GLU A 274 23.27 4.17 -8.70
C GLU A 274 24.45 4.80 -7.93
N GLN A 275 24.19 5.90 -7.21
CA GLN A 275 25.23 6.61 -6.48
C GLN A 275 25.83 5.79 -5.34
N ILE A 276 25.02 4.99 -4.63
CA ILE A 276 25.53 4.08 -3.60
C ILE A 276 26.45 3.02 -4.21
N THR A 277 26.13 2.52 -5.42
CA THR A 277 26.96 1.49 -6.08
C THR A 277 28.25 2.02 -6.69
N GLN A 278 28.27 3.28 -7.15
CA GLN A 278 29.45 3.88 -7.79
C GLN A 278 30.40 4.54 -6.78
N ASN A 279 29.87 5.11 -5.69
CA ASN A 279 30.63 5.96 -4.77
C ASN A 279 30.73 5.39 -3.35
N LEU A 280 31.03 4.08 -3.20
CA LEU A 280 31.25 3.48 -1.86
C LEU A 280 32.44 4.08 -1.09
N SER A 281 33.36 4.77 -1.77
CA SER A 281 34.56 5.36 -1.20
C SER A 281 34.33 6.74 -0.56
N ASP A 282 33.28 7.46 -0.95
CA ASP A 282 33.05 8.84 -0.50
C ASP A 282 32.05 8.86 0.67
N LEU A 283 32.58 8.88 1.90
CA LEU A 283 31.75 8.84 3.10
C LEU A 283 30.77 10.02 3.17
N GLN A 284 31.19 11.21 2.75
CA GLN A 284 30.35 12.40 2.85
C GLN A 284 29.12 12.30 1.95
N LEU A 285 29.33 11.83 0.72
CA LEU A 285 28.22 11.62 -0.23
C LEU A 285 27.24 10.57 0.29
N LEU A 286 27.74 9.49 0.93
CA LEU A 286 26.85 8.48 1.50
C LEU A 286 26.03 9.02 2.68
N THR A 287 26.61 9.89 3.51
CA THR A 287 25.85 10.61 4.55
C THR A 287 24.77 11.49 3.94
N THR A 288 25.07 12.26 2.89
CA THR A 288 24.05 13.11 2.23
C THR A 288 22.95 12.27 1.57
N ILE A 289 23.27 11.11 1.02
CA ILE A 289 22.30 10.16 0.46
C ILE A 289 21.39 9.58 1.56
N LEU A 290 21.92 9.19 2.72
CA LEU A 290 21.08 8.74 3.83
C LEU A 290 20.16 9.84 4.35
N GLU A 291 20.65 11.09 4.45
CA GLU A 291 19.82 12.25 4.80
C GLU A 291 18.73 12.52 3.77
N MET A 292 19.03 12.29 2.49
CA MET A 292 18.06 12.36 1.40
C MET A 292 16.99 11.27 1.53
N ILE A 293 17.36 10.01 1.79
CA ILE A 293 16.41 8.93 2.02
C ILE A 293 15.54 9.25 3.25
N TYR A 294 16.14 9.73 4.34
CA TYR A 294 15.39 10.15 5.52
C TYR A 294 14.41 11.29 5.22
N SER A 295 14.84 12.30 4.47
CA SER A 295 14.00 13.44 4.10
C SER A 295 12.81 13.01 3.22
N LEU A 296 13.05 12.12 2.25
CA LEU A 296 11.99 11.50 1.44
C LEU A 296 11.03 10.67 2.30
N LEU A 297 11.55 9.83 3.19
CA LEU A 297 10.72 9.00 4.08
C LEU A 297 9.92 9.82 5.09
N SER A 298 10.39 10.99 5.50
CA SER A 298 9.68 11.89 6.43
C SER A 298 8.57 12.71 5.76
N ASN A 299 8.55 12.81 4.42
CA ASN A 299 7.54 13.57 3.69
C ASN A 299 6.17 12.87 3.77
N THR A 300 5.14 13.58 4.23
CA THR A 300 3.77 13.07 4.38
C THR A 300 2.97 13.10 3.08
N SER A 301 3.42 13.87 2.09
CA SER A 301 2.73 14.07 0.81
C SER A 301 3.05 12.98 -0.22
N ILE A 302 4.02 12.11 0.06
CA ILE A 302 4.51 11.09 -0.87
C ILE A 302 4.04 9.70 -0.44
N PHE A 303 3.42 8.97 -1.35
CA PHE A 303 3.06 7.58 -1.15
C PHE A 303 4.25 6.68 -1.53
N LEU A 304 5.06 6.29 -0.53
CA LEU A 304 6.30 5.53 -0.75
C LEU A 304 6.13 4.00 -0.73
N ASP A 305 4.96 3.48 -0.34
CA ASP A 305 4.72 2.05 -0.17
C ASP A 305 5.21 1.18 -1.36
N PRO A 306 4.97 1.54 -2.64
CA PRO A 306 5.43 0.74 -3.78
C PRO A 306 6.96 0.67 -3.91
N TYR A 307 7.66 1.67 -3.37
CA TYR A 307 9.09 1.88 -3.58
C TYR A 307 9.97 1.35 -2.44
N ILE A 308 9.38 1.00 -1.29
CA ILE A 308 10.11 0.53 -0.11
C ILE A 308 10.99 -0.69 -0.46
N HIS A 309 10.46 -1.64 -1.22
CA HIS A 309 11.22 -2.83 -1.63
C HIS A 309 12.44 -2.51 -2.50
N SER A 310 12.46 -1.36 -3.18
CA SER A 310 13.60 -0.87 -3.97
C SER A 310 14.59 -0.05 -3.15
N LEU A 311 14.13 0.65 -2.11
CA LEU A 311 15.00 1.41 -1.19
C LEU A 311 15.73 0.51 -0.19
N MET A 312 15.12 -0.62 0.18
CA MET A 312 15.68 -1.52 1.19
C MET A 312 17.05 -2.11 0.84
N PRO A 313 17.32 -2.59 -0.38
CA PRO A 313 18.66 -3.00 -0.79
C PRO A 313 19.71 -1.89 -0.63
N SER A 314 19.35 -0.64 -0.90
CA SER A 314 20.26 0.50 -0.75
C SER A 314 20.65 0.73 0.71
N ILE A 315 19.68 0.71 1.63
CA ILE A 315 19.94 0.84 3.07
C ILE A 315 20.78 -0.35 3.58
N LEU A 316 20.43 -1.58 3.19
CA LEU A 316 21.17 -2.78 3.59
C LEU A 316 22.60 -2.81 3.01
N THR A 317 22.81 -2.27 1.81
CA THR A 317 24.14 -2.18 1.22
C THR A 317 25.03 -1.22 2.03
N LEU A 318 24.50 -0.06 2.44
CA LEU A 318 25.24 0.88 3.29
C LEU A 318 25.52 0.33 4.68
N LEU A 319 24.59 -0.46 5.22
CA LEU A 319 24.76 -1.12 6.51
C LEU A 319 25.82 -2.24 6.48
N LEU A 320 25.85 -3.05 5.41
CA LEU A 320 26.64 -4.29 5.34
C LEU A 320 27.86 -4.22 4.41
N ALA A 321 28.19 -3.05 3.86
CA ALA A 321 29.33 -2.86 2.96
C ALA A 321 30.65 -3.31 3.61
N LYS A 322 31.45 -4.06 2.84
CA LYS A 322 32.77 -4.57 3.29
C LYS A 322 33.81 -3.46 3.46
N LYS A 323 33.82 -2.49 2.54
CA LYS A 323 34.73 -1.34 2.54
C LYS A 323 33.91 -0.08 2.31
N LEU A 324 33.63 0.64 3.39
CA LEU A 324 32.89 1.90 3.40
C LEU A 324 33.89 3.03 3.64
N GLY A 325 33.92 4.05 2.79
CA GLY A 325 34.80 5.21 2.97
C GLY A 325 36.23 5.08 2.42
N GLY A 326 36.57 3.97 1.73
CA GLY A 326 37.91 3.75 1.18
C GLY A 326 38.90 3.19 2.21
N SER A 327 40.18 3.49 2.02
CA SER A 327 41.25 3.23 3.01
C SER A 327 41.58 4.52 3.76
N PRO A 328 42.03 4.45 5.02
CA PRO A 328 42.59 5.61 5.70
C PRO A 328 43.71 6.22 4.83
N LYS A 329 43.81 7.55 4.82
CA LYS A 329 44.81 8.26 4.02
C LYS A 329 46.20 8.13 4.63
N ASP A 330 46.28 8.16 5.96
CA ASP A 330 47.50 7.94 6.72
C ASP A 330 47.30 6.83 7.78
N ASP A 331 48.32 6.00 7.99
CA ASP A 331 48.32 4.88 8.95
C ASP A 331 48.48 5.33 10.41
N SER A 332 48.22 6.62 10.71
CA SER A 332 48.29 7.10 12.08
C SER A 332 47.12 6.51 12.89
N PRO A 333 47.36 6.04 14.14
CA PRO A 333 46.32 5.38 14.93
C PRO A 333 45.12 6.31 15.21
N GLN A 334 45.34 7.63 15.26
CA GLN A 334 44.29 8.63 15.46
C GLN A 334 43.38 8.77 14.23
N GLU A 335 43.93 8.82 13.02
CA GLU A 335 43.12 8.90 11.80
C GLU A 335 42.39 7.59 11.50
N ILE A 336 42.98 6.44 11.85
CA ILE A 336 42.30 5.14 11.76
C ILE A 336 41.09 5.14 12.70
N HIS A 337 41.24 5.64 13.93
CA HIS A 337 40.14 5.75 14.89
C HIS A 337 39.04 6.70 14.39
N GLU A 338 39.41 7.91 13.92
CA GLU A 338 38.44 8.87 13.39
C GLU A 338 37.73 8.34 12.13
N PHE A 339 38.47 7.66 11.24
CA PHE A 339 37.90 7.00 10.07
C PHE A 339 36.90 5.93 10.48
N LEU A 340 37.26 5.08 11.45
CA LEU A 340 36.40 4.03 11.99
C LEU A 340 35.14 4.61 12.62
N GLU A 341 35.27 5.65 13.45
CA GLU A 341 34.15 6.35 14.09
C GLU A 341 33.18 6.91 13.04
N ARG A 342 33.68 7.61 12.02
CA ARG A 342 32.83 8.17 10.97
C ARG A 342 32.13 7.09 10.14
N THR A 343 32.80 5.98 9.84
CA THR A 343 32.16 4.84 9.14
C THR A 343 31.11 4.14 10.01
N ASN A 344 31.33 4.07 11.32
CA ASN A 344 30.39 3.49 12.27
C ASN A 344 29.17 4.39 12.46
N ALA A 345 29.36 5.70 12.56
CA ALA A 345 28.28 6.68 12.61
C ALA A 345 27.36 6.58 11.37
N LEU A 346 27.93 6.36 10.18
CA LEU A 346 27.14 6.14 8.96
C LEU A 346 26.30 4.85 9.04
N ARG A 347 26.85 3.78 9.61
CA ARG A 347 26.12 2.51 9.84
C ARG A 347 25.04 2.66 10.90
N ASP A 348 25.29 3.41 11.96
CA ASP A 348 24.31 3.72 13.00
C ASP A 348 23.14 4.54 12.43
N PHE A 349 23.42 5.48 11.52
CA PHE A 349 22.38 6.23 10.83
C PHE A 349 21.57 5.33 9.87
N ALA A 350 22.23 4.44 9.13
CA ALA A 350 21.54 3.45 8.28
C ALA A 350 20.68 2.48 9.10
N ALA A 351 21.14 2.05 10.28
CA ALA A 351 20.37 1.20 11.19
C ALA A 351 19.15 1.94 11.76
N SER A 352 19.32 3.21 12.16
CA SER A 352 18.22 4.06 12.63
C SER A 352 17.18 4.31 11.53
N LEU A 353 17.63 4.45 10.29
CA LEU A 353 16.76 4.58 9.12
C LEU A 353 16.00 3.29 8.83
N LEU A 354 16.66 2.13 8.97
CA LEU A 354 16.02 0.83 8.90
C LEU A 354 14.92 0.69 9.96
N ASP A 355 15.17 1.12 11.20
CA ASP A 355 14.16 1.14 12.29
C ASP A 355 12.95 2.01 11.91
N TYR A 356 13.22 3.22 11.40
CA TYR A 356 12.19 4.13 10.95
C TYR A 356 11.30 3.54 9.85
N VAL A 357 11.92 2.88 8.86
CA VAL A 357 11.18 2.20 7.78
C VAL A 357 10.31 1.05 8.31
N LEU A 358 10.85 0.23 9.22
CA LEU A 358 10.12 -0.91 9.78
C LEU A 358 8.92 -0.46 10.63
N LYS A 359 9.05 0.63 11.40
CA LYS A 359 7.95 1.19 12.21
C LYS A 359 6.90 1.92 11.38
N LYS A 360 7.31 2.69 10.36
CA LYS A 360 6.40 3.51 9.56
C LYS A 360 5.50 2.68 8.64
N PHE A 361 5.96 1.51 8.17
CA PHE A 361 5.23 0.70 7.18
C PHE A 361 4.89 -0.71 7.68
N PRO A 362 3.86 -0.87 8.55
CA PRO A 362 3.47 -2.18 9.11
C PRO A 362 3.03 -3.20 8.05
N GLN A 363 2.46 -2.76 6.94
CA GLN A 363 2.04 -3.68 5.87
C GLN A 363 3.24 -4.25 5.11
N ALA A 364 4.23 -3.40 4.81
CA ALA A 364 5.49 -3.84 4.22
C ALA A 364 6.31 -4.71 5.20
N TYR A 365 6.21 -4.44 6.50
CA TYR A 365 6.91 -5.18 7.56
C TYR A 365 6.71 -6.70 7.47
N LYS A 366 5.49 -7.18 7.18
CA LYS A 366 5.20 -8.61 7.05
C LYS A 366 6.04 -9.32 5.98
N SER A 367 6.25 -8.64 4.84
CA SER A 367 7.07 -9.15 3.74
C SER A 367 8.57 -8.87 3.95
N LEU A 368 8.88 -7.75 4.60
CA LEU A 368 10.24 -7.24 4.72
C LEU A 368 11.02 -7.88 5.88
N LYS A 369 10.39 -8.14 7.03
CA LYS A 369 11.02 -8.74 8.23
C LYS A 369 11.76 -10.04 7.89
N PRO A 370 11.18 -11.03 7.19
CA PRO A 370 11.89 -12.26 6.83
C PRO A 370 13.10 -12.03 5.91
N ARG A 371 12.97 -11.10 4.95
CA ARG A 371 14.04 -10.79 3.99
C ARG A 371 15.23 -10.09 4.65
N VAL A 372 14.97 -9.13 5.52
CA VAL A 372 16.00 -8.42 6.30
C VAL A 372 16.70 -9.39 7.25
N THR A 373 15.93 -10.15 8.04
CA THR A 373 16.46 -11.15 8.98
C THR A 373 17.35 -12.17 8.28
N ARG A 374 16.91 -12.71 7.13
CA ARG A 374 17.70 -13.67 6.33
C ARG A 374 19.01 -13.05 5.82
N THR A 375 18.99 -11.78 5.42
CA THR A 375 20.18 -11.09 4.90
C THR A 375 21.19 -10.79 6.00
N LEU A 376 20.71 -10.36 7.16
CA LEU A 376 21.52 -10.15 8.36
C LEU A 376 22.10 -11.47 8.87
N LEU A 377 21.28 -12.52 9.00
CA LEU A 377 21.74 -13.85 9.41
C LEU A 377 22.80 -14.43 8.49
N LYS A 378 22.58 -14.37 7.17
CA LYS A 378 23.59 -14.81 6.20
C LYS A 378 24.90 -14.04 6.33
N THR A 379 24.81 -12.77 6.74
CA THR A 379 25.99 -11.92 6.96
C THR A 379 26.68 -12.25 8.28
N PHE A 380 25.92 -12.52 9.33
CA PHE A 380 26.42 -12.89 10.64
C PHE A 380 27.14 -14.25 10.63
N LEU A 381 26.62 -15.23 9.90
CA LEU A 381 27.19 -16.58 9.81
C LEU A 381 28.42 -16.69 8.89
N ASP A 382 28.74 -15.65 8.12
CA ASP A 382 29.85 -15.65 7.17
C ASP A 382 31.16 -15.20 7.84
N ILE A 383 32.04 -16.16 8.13
CA ILE A 383 33.26 -16.00 8.94
C ILE A 383 34.33 -15.10 8.29
N ASN A 384 34.23 -14.86 6.98
CA ASN A 384 35.26 -14.17 6.18
C ASN A 384 35.00 -12.68 5.98
N ARG A 385 34.26 -12.04 6.89
CA ARG A 385 33.88 -10.63 6.78
C ARG A 385 34.74 -9.69 7.62
N VAL A 386 34.76 -8.43 7.21
CA VAL A 386 35.50 -7.34 7.83
C VAL A 386 34.75 -6.83 9.07
N PHE A 387 35.47 -6.30 10.06
CA PHE A 387 34.93 -5.71 11.31
C PHE A 387 33.67 -4.87 11.06
N GLY A 388 33.76 -3.92 10.13
CA GLY A 388 32.66 -3.00 9.84
C GLY A 388 31.37 -3.70 9.38
N THR A 389 31.46 -4.84 8.69
CA THR A 389 30.26 -5.59 8.29
C THR A 389 29.61 -6.27 9.49
N TYR A 390 30.39 -6.74 10.47
CA TYR A 390 29.83 -7.29 11.72
C TYR A 390 29.21 -6.20 12.57
N TYR A 391 29.88 -5.05 12.73
CA TYR A 391 29.34 -3.88 13.44
C TYR A 391 27.97 -3.47 12.87
N GLY A 392 27.89 -3.28 11.55
CA GLY A 392 26.63 -2.93 10.87
C GLY A 392 25.57 -4.02 10.99
N CYS A 393 25.96 -5.30 10.94
CA CYS A 393 25.04 -6.41 11.12
C CYS A 393 24.45 -6.44 12.54
N LEU A 394 25.28 -6.31 13.58
CA LEU A 394 24.86 -6.32 14.98
C LEU A 394 23.98 -5.12 15.31
N LYS A 395 24.34 -3.93 14.82
CA LYS A 395 23.48 -2.76 14.95
C LYS A 395 22.15 -2.95 14.21
N GLY A 396 22.18 -3.54 13.02
CA GLY A 396 20.98 -3.93 12.29
C GLY A 396 20.10 -4.89 13.10
N VAL A 397 20.69 -5.88 13.77
CA VAL A 397 19.97 -6.83 14.62
C VAL A 397 19.38 -6.16 15.86
N SER A 398 20.06 -5.19 16.46
CA SER A 398 19.53 -4.42 17.61
C SER A 398 18.24 -3.66 17.30
N VAL A 399 17.99 -3.37 16.02
CA VAL A 399 16.77 -2.70 15.55
C VAL A 399 15.60 -3.68 15.39
N LEU A 400 15.88 -4.98 15.26
CA LEU A 400 14.83 -5.99 15.15
C LEU A 400 14.23 -6.33 16.53
N GLU A 401 12.98 -6.78 16.54
CA GLU A 401 12.26 -7.23 17.74
C GLU A 401 12.96 -8.40 18.44
N GLY A 402 12.69 -8.58 19.74
CA GLY A 402 13.34 -9.56 20.62
C GLY A 402 13.34 -11.01 20.09
N GLU A 403 12.28 -11.41 19.39
CA GLU A 403 12.18 -12.74 18.73
C GLU A 403 13.34 -13.00 17.75
N SER A 404 13.69 -11.99 16.95
CA SER A 404 14.75 -12.14 15.96
C SER A 404 16.12 -12.21 16.65
N ILE A 405 16.33 -11.41 17.69
CA ILE A 405 17.55 -11.41 18.50
C ILE A 405 17.77 -12.78 19.15
N ARG A 406 16.70 -13.43 19.68
CA ARG A 406 16.80 -14.80 20.23
C ARG A 406 17.25 -15.83 19.18
N PHE A 407 16.85 -15.67 17.92
CA PHE A 407 17.34 -16.52 16.83
C PHE A 407 18.85 -16.32 16.57
N PHE A 408 19.37 -15.10 16.71
CA PHE A 408 20.80 -14.82 16.63
C PHE A 408 21.57 -15.35 17.85
N LEU A 409 20.97 -15.31 19.05
CA LEU A 409 21.56 -15.79 20.29
C LEU A 409 21.97 -17.26 20.22
N GLY A 410 21.16 -18.11 19.56
CA GLY A 410 21.50 -19.52 19.35
C GLY A 410 22.80 -19.75 18.54
N ASN A 411 23.22 -18.78 17.74
CA ASN A 411 24.45 -18.84 16.96
C ASN A 411 25.59 -18.00 17.57
N LEU A 412 25.34 -17.27 18.66
CA LEU A 412 26.27 -16.28 19.21
C LEU A 412 27.53 -16.94 19.78
N ASN A 413 27.41 -18.03 20.54
CA ASN A 413 28.58 -18.77 21.06
C ASN A 413 29.50 -19.25 19.92
N ASN A 414 28.92 -19.90 18.90
CA ASN A 414 29.70 -20.37 17.75
C ASN A 414 30.38 -19.21 17.02
N TRP A 415 29.69 -18.09 16.85
CA TRP A 415 30.26 -16.91 16.23
C TRP A 415 31.38 -16.29 17.07
N ALA A 416 31.18 -16.12 18.38
CA ALA A 416 32.20 -15.58 19.29
C ALA A 416 33.47 -16.43 19.28
N ARG A 417 33.33 -17.76 19.35
CA ARG A 417 34.47 -18.69 19.26
C ARG A 417 35.24 -18.55 17.95
N LEU A 418 34.55 -18.37 16.82
CA LEU A 418 35.16 -18.30 15.49
C LEU A 418 35.74 -16.92 15.15
N VAL A 419 35.14 -15.84 15.66
CA VAL A 419 35.54 -14.46 15.37
C VAL A 419 36.65 -14.00 16.30
N PHE A 420 36.55 -14.33 17.59
CA PHE A 420 37.56 -14.00 18.60
C PHE A 420 38.64 -15.07 18.76
N ASN A 421 38.55 -16.21 18.04
CA ASN A 421 39.48 -17.35 18.15
C ASN A 421 39.63 -17.85 19.60
N GLU A 422 38.52 -17.97 20.33
CA GLU A 422 38.51 -18.39 21.76
C GLU A 422 38.76 -19.89 21.97
N SER A 423 39.43 -20.61 21.06
CA SER A 423 39.74 -22.03 21.26
C SER A 423 40.80 -22.21 22.36
N GLY A 424 40.35 -22.18 23.61
CA GLY A 424 41.14 -22.49 24.82
C GLY A 424 41.15 -21.41 25.92
N ILE A 425 40.36 -20.34 25.81
CA ILE A 425 40.36 -19.25 26.81
C ILE A 425 39.31 -19.52 27.89
N THR A 426 39.73 -19.64 29.14
CA THR A 426 38.88 -19.63 30.34
C THR A 426 38.70 -18.21 30.85
N LEU A 427 37.66 -17.95 31.66
CA LEU A 427 37.34 -16.61 32.17
C LEU A 427 38.55 -15.90 32.82
N ASP A 428 39.36 -16.68 33.54
CA ASP A 428 40.55 -16.21 34.24
C ASP A 428 41.69 -15.80 33.28
N ASN A 429 41.77 -16.44 32.12
CA ASN A 429 42.82 -16.18 31.14
C ASN A 429 42.49 -15.01 30.22
N ILE A 430 41.28 -14.43 30.28
CA ILE A 430 40.91 -13.30 29.41
C ILE A 430 41.73 -12.06 29.77
N GLU A 431 41.93 -11.78 31.06
CA GLU A 431 42.73 -10.60 31.45
C GLU A 431 44.19 -10.76 31.05
N GLU A 432 44.72 -11.99 31.10
CA GLU A 432 46.06 -12.30 30.59
C GLU A 432 46.12 -12.21 29.05
N HIS A 433 45.10 -12.71 28.34
CA HIS A 433 44.99 -12.61 26.88
C HIS A 433 44.75 -11.18 26.37
N LEU A 434 44.10 -10.32 27.16
CA LEU A 434 43.93 -8.90 26.85
C LEU A 434 45.23 -8.12 27.06
N ASN A 435 46.12 -8.58 27.94
CA ASN A 435 47.39 -7.95 28.26
C ASN A 435 48.58 -8.47 27.43
N ASP A 436 48.46 -9.65 26.81
CA ASP A 436 49.52 -10.23 25.99
C ASP A 436 49.58 -9.61 24.58
N ASP A 437 50.31 -8.50 24.45
CA ASP A 437 50.61 -7.81 23.18
C ASP A 437 51.56 -8.60 22.25
N SER A 438 52.05 -9.77 22.67
CA SER A 438 53.20 -10.43 22.04
C SER A 438 52.90 -11.20 20.74
N ASN A 439 51.63 -11.34 20.32
CA ASN A 439 51.27 -12.02 19.07
C ASN A 439 50.20 -11.28 18.25
N PRO A 440 50.60 -10.29 17.41
CA PRO A 440 49.68 -9.54 16.54
C PRO A 440 49.07 -10.37 15.38
N THR A 441 49.39 -11.66 15.28
CA THR A 441 48.97 -12.53 14.15
C THR A 441 47.78 -13.43 14.46
N ARG A 442 47.26 -13.44 15.70
CA ARG A 442 46.17 -14.35 16.10
C ARG A 442 44.79 -13.71 16.17
N THR A 443 44.69 -12.40 16.36
CA THR A 443 43.41 -11.69 16.43
C THR A 443 43.13 -11.00 15.10
N LYS A 444 41.99 -11.33 14.45
CA LYS A 444 41.58 -10.68 13.20
C LYS A 444 41.29 -9.17 13.35
N PHE A 445 41.17 -8.70 14.59
CA PHE A 445 40.70 -7.36 14.96
C PHE A 445 41.60 -6.73 16.00
N THR A 446 41.65 -5.41 15.99
CA THR A 446 42.32 -4.58 17.01
C THR A 446 41.58 -4.72 18.35
N LYS A 447 42.28 -4.48 19.48
CA LYS A 447 41.65 -4.48 20.81
C LYS A 447 40.45 -3.52 20.89
N GLU A 448 40.59 -2.33 20.32
CA GLU A 448 39.51 -1.33 20.24
C GLU A 448 38.30 -1.84 19.44
N GLU A 449 38.53 -2.43 18.27
CA GLU A 449 37.47 -3.01 17.44
C GLU A 449 36.72 -4.12 18.17
N THR A 450 37.45 -4.95 18.92
CA THR A 450 36.86 -6.01 19.74
C THR A 450 35.97 -5.42 20.84
N GLN A 451 36.43 -4.38 21.54
CA GLN A 451 35.65 -3.71 22.57
C GLN A 451 34.38 -3.07 22.00
N ILE A 452 34.47 -2.39 20.85
CA ILE A 452 33.32 -1.77 20.18
C ILE A 452 32.30 -2.84 19.75
N LEU A 453 32.79 -3.95 19.18
CA LEU A 453 31.93 -5.07 18.79
C LEU A 453 31.19 -5.64 20.00
N VAL A 454 31.89 -5.88 21.10
CA VAL A 454 31.27 -6.39 22.34
C VAL A 454 30.22 -5.41 22.87
N ASP A 455 30.51 -4.11 22.88
CA ASP A 455 29.52 -3.10 23.31
C ASP A 455 28.28 -3.06 22.40
N THR A 456 28.45 -3.25 21.09
CA THR A 456 27.30 -3.38 20.18
C THR A 456 26.49 -4.64 20.40
N VAL A 457 27.12 -5.76 20.75
CA VAL A 457 26.40 -6.99 21.12
C VAL A 457 25.62 -6.76 22.40
N ILE A 458 26.23 -6.16 23.43
CA ILE A 458 25.55 -5.84 24.68
C ILE A 458 24.38 -4.88 24.42
N SER A 459 24.56 -3.88 23.56
CA SER A 459 23.49 -2.98 23.13
C SER A 459 22.35 -3.71 22.43
N ALA A 460 22.64 -4.72 21.60
CA ALA A 460 21.63 -5.56 20.99
C ALA A 460 20.90 -6.43 22.03
N LEU A 461 21.61 -6.98 23.02
CA LEU A 461 21.03 -7.80 24.08
C LEU A 461 20.19 -6.96 25.06
N LEU A 462 20.55 -5.70 25.29
CA LEU A 462 19.76 -4.77 26.10
C LEU A 462 18.33 -4.58 25.59
N VAL A 463 18.10 -4.77 24.29
CA VAL A 463 16.75 -4.70 23.70
C VAL A 463 15.84 -5.80 24.25
N LEU A 464 16.41 -6.97 24.61
CA LEU A 464 15.66 -8.07 25.22
C LEU A 464 15.11 -7.71 26.61
N LYS A 465 15.66 -6.70 27.29
CA LYS A 465 15.11 -6.23 28.57
C LYS A 465 13.67 -5.72 28.43
N LYS A 466 13.26 -5.28 27.23
CA LYS A 466 11.88 -4.85 26.97
C LYS A 466 10.88 -6.01 26.99
N ASP A 467 11.35 -7.25 26.83
CA ASP A 467 10.50 -8.43 26.88
C ASP A 467 10.24 -8.89 28.33
N LEU A 468 11.00 -8.36 29.32
CA LEU A 468 10.72 -8.66 30.72
C LEU A 468 9.41 -7.98 31.17
N PRO A 469 8.53 -8.70 31.89
CA PRO A 469 7.41 -8.08 32.59
C PRO A 469 7.91 -6.98 33.53
N ASP A 470 7.22 -5.84 33.58
CA ASP A 470 7.57 -4.69 34.44
C ASP A 470 7.71 -5.08 35.93
N LEU A 471 7.06 -6.16 36.35
CA LEU A 471 7.07 -6.75 37.68
C LEU A 471 8.19 -7.78 37.94
N TYR A 472 9.25 -7.84 37.13
CA TYR A 472 10.35 -8.75 37.45
C TYR A 472 11.04 -8.40 38.78
N GLU A 473 10.80 -9.23 39.80
CA GLU A 473 11.29 -9.04 41.18
C GLU A 473 12.81 -9.27 41.32
N GLY A 474 13.48 -9.86 40.31
CA GLY A 474 14.91 -10.16 40.34
C GLY A 474 15.85 -8.99 40.03
N LYS A 475 15.37 -7.74 40.03
CA LYS A 475 16.22 -6.55 39.83
C LYS A 475 17.16 -6.36 41.05
N GLY A 476 18.46 -6.50 40.84
CA GLY A 476 19.50 -6.27 41.86
C GLY A 476 19.95 -7.50 42.65
N GLU A 477 19.48 -8.68 42.27
CA GLU A 477 19.85 -9.94 42.91
C GLU A 477 21.26 -10.39 42.43
N LYS A 478 22.02 -11.16 43.23
CA LYS A 478 23.39 -11.58 42.83
C LYS A 478 23.35 -12.61 41.70
N VAL A 479 24.30 -12.52 40.77
CA VAL A 479 24.51 -13.51 39.69
C VAL A 479 24.99 -14.82 40.31
N THR A 480 24.26 -15.91 40.13
CA THR A 480 24.67 -17.23 40.62
C THR A 480 25.77 -17.82 39.73
N ASP A 481 26.59 -18.75 40.24
CA ASP A 481 27.62 -19.38 39.40
C ASP A 481 27.01 -20.24 38.27
N GLU A 482 25.81 -20.79 38.48
CA GLU A 482 25.02 -21.44 37.43
C GLU A 482 24.63 -20.46 36.31
N ASP A 483 24.24 -19.24 36.65
CA ASP A 483 23.93 -18.19 35.67
C ASP A 483 25.16 -17.82 34.84
N LYS A 484 26.35 -17.82 35.45
CA LYS A 484 27.62 -17.56 34.75
C LYS A 484 27.93 -18.67 33.76
N GLU A 485 27.78 -19.94 34.17
CA GLU A 485 28.02 -21.08 33.29
C GLU A 485 27.07 -21.08 32.08
N LYS A 486 25.77 -20.87 32.32
CA LYS A 486 24.77 -20.75 31.25
C LYS A 486 25.07 -19.58 30.30
N LEU A 487 25.49 -18.43 30.84
CA LEU A 487 25.87 -17.27 30.04
C LEU A 487 27.07 -17.59 29.14
N LEU A 488 28.08 -18.29 29.66
CA LEU A 488 29.27 -18.68 28.90
C LEU A 488 28.94 -19.68 27.79
N GLU A 489 28.03 -20.63 28.05
CA GLU A 489 27.56 -21.58 27.05
C GLU A 489 26.80 -20.91 25.90
N ARG A 490 26.13 -19.78 26.14
CA ARG A 490 25.32 -19.10 25.10
C ARG A 490 26.02 -17.94 24.41
N CYS A 491 26.78 -17.14 25.14
CA CYS A 491 27.38 -15.91 24.62
C CYS A 491 28.87 -16.03 24.28
N GLY A 492 29.58 -17.04 24.80
CA GLY A 492 31.04 -17.12 24.68
C GLY A 492 31.76 -16.34 25.79
N VAL A 493 33.09 -16.49 25.83
CA VAL A 493 33.90 -16.17 27.01
C VAL A 493 34.19 -14.66 27.10
N THR A 494 34.55 -14.01 25.98
CA THR A 494 34.78 -12.54 25.94
C THR A 494 33.52 -11.74 26.22
N ILE A 495 32.41 -12.07 25.55
CA ILE A 495 31.13 -11.37 25.71
C ILE A 495 30.60 -11.58 27.13
N GLY A 496 30.68 -12.81 27.66
CA GLY A 496 30.27 -13.13 29.03
C GLY A 496 31.02 -12.31 30.08
N PHE A 497 32.34 -12.17 29.92
CA PHE A 497 33.17 -11.36 30.82
C PHE A 497 32.78 -9.87 30.83
N HIS A 498 32.51 -9.28 29.66
CA HIS A 498 32.07 -7.89 29.57
C HIS A 498 30.65 -7.68 30.13
N ILE A 499 29.75 -8.66 29.98
CA ILE A 499 28.42 -8.63 30.61
C ILE A 499 28.54 -8.67 32.13
N LEU A 500 29.42 -9.51 32.68
CA LEU A 500 29.62 -9.65 34.13
C LEU A 500 30.24 -8.41 34.80
N LYS A 501 30.95 -7.57 34.03
CA LYS A 501 31.48 -6.28 34.53
C LYS A 501 30.42 -5.21 34.72
N ARG A 502 29.20 -5.36 34.17
CA ARG A 502 28.15 -4.35 34.27
C ARG A 502 27.26 -4.57 35.49
N ASP A 503 26.81 -3.48 36.10
CA ASP A 503 25.91 -3.52 37.27
C ASP A 503 24.55 -4.17 36.97
N ASP A 504 24.14 -4.17 35.70
CA ASP A 504 22.87 -4.72 35.22
C ASP A 504 22.96 -6.15 34.68
N ALA A 505 24.04 -6.86 35.00
CA ALA A 505 24.34 -8.21 34.51
C ALA A 505 23.19 -9.19 34.76
N LYS A 506 22.58 -9.18 35.95
CA LYS A 506 21.52 -10.15 36.26
C LYS A 506 20.24 -9.91 35.47
N GLU A 507 19.86 -8.65 35.27
CA GLU A 507 18.69 -8.32 34.44
C GLU A 507 18.91 -8.77 33.00
N LEU A 508 20.12 -8.55 32.46
CA LEU A 508 20.49 -9.01 31.13
C LEU A 508 20.43 -10.53 31.02
N ILE A 509 21.01 -11.25 31.99
CA ILE A 509 20.95 -12.72 32.03
C ILE A 509 19.49 -13.18 32.06
N SER A 510 18.66 -12.61 32.93
CA SER A 510 17.23 -12.96 32.98
C SER A 510 16.49 -12.67 31.68
N ALA A 511 16.87 -11.60 30.95
CA ALA A 511 16.29 -11.26 29.65
C ALA A 511 16.72 -12.21 28.53
N ILE A 512 17.97 -12.65 28.56
CA ILE A 512 18.53 -13.62 27.63
C ILE A 512 17.81 -14.96 27.75
N PHE A 513 17.55 -15.40 28.98
CA PHE A 513 16.86 -16.68 29.27
C PHE A 513 15.34 -16.54 29.42
N PHE A 514 14.76 -15.36 29.22
CA PHE A 514 13.32 -15.18 29.33
C PHE A 514 12.58 -15.94 28.22
N GLY A 515 11.84 -16.98 28.61
CA GLY A 515 11.08 -17.85 27.71
C GLY A 515 11.73 -19.22 27.45
N GLU A 516 12.92 -19.48 28.00
CA GLU A 516 13.42 -20.84 28.27
C GLU A 516 12.90 -21.31 29.64
#